data_AF-A0A258EII7-F1
#
_entry.id   AF-A0A258EII7-F1
#
_cell.length_a   1.000
_cell.length_b   1.000
_cell.length_c   1.000
_cell.angle_alpha   90.00
_cell.angle_beta   90.00
_cell.angle_gamma   90.00
#
_symmetry.space_group_name_H-M   'P 1'
#
loop_
_entity.id
_entity.type
_entity.pdbx_description
1 polymer ?
#
loop_
_entity_poly.entity_id
_entity_poly.type
_entity_poly.pdbx_seq_one_letter_code
_entity_poly.pdbx_strand_id
1 'polypeptide(L)'
;MSPKLARIFAILVLPLLAACASTAQAPKAPEIVPGYEGIQDGEFFIQPVAPKYLTEGNRKTEVAYAGTEAPGTIVVDIFARKLYLVGEGGTALRYPIAVGREGLAFKGTGVIGRRAKWPSWTPTANMVRTRPDLYAAYAGGLPGGLENPLGARALYLYRGGRDTMFRIHGTSDAASIGYATSAGCIRLFNQDAIDLYNRVPDGTLVKVRTEAESIAMEGRQMKDAFGRMVPETPENIAKKARDEALIAKKDAKDRAATEVAEKKRLAACARRGIEVEDCPHPQLTETSVTVGTAGRTTNG
;
A
#
# COMPACT_ATOMS: atom_id res chain seq x y z
N MET A 1 84.09 46.49 -1.41
CA MET A 1 82.82 47.24 -1.47
C MET A 1 81.68 46.28 -1.24
N SER A 2 80.98 46.41 -0.10
CA SER A 2 79.65 45.83 0.14
C SER A 2 78.61 46.45 -0.85
N PRO A 3 77.33 46.04 -0.93
CA PRO A 3 76.60 45.16 0.00
C PRO A 3 75.44 44.29 -0.59
N LYS A 4 74.78 43.54 0.30
CA LYS A 4 73.32 43.30 0.45
C LYS A 4 72.69 41.94 0.04
N LEU A 5 72.14 41.31 1.09
CA LEU A 5 70.80 40.68 1.24
C LEU A 5 70.46 39.47 0.34
N ALA A 6 69.74 38.42 0.74
CA ALA A 6 68.79 38.23 1.83
C ALA A 6 68.68 36.73 2.20
N ARG A 7 68.36 36.47 3.46
CA ARG A 7 67.86 35.18 3.98
C ARG A 7 66.42 34.96 3.50
N ILE A 8 66.09 33.82 2.88
CA ILE A 8 64.70 33.29 2.90
C ILE A 8 64.72 31.75 2.95
N PHE A 9 63.96 31.24 3.92
CA PHE A 9 63.58 29.85 4.16
C PHE A 9 62.93 29.18 2.94
N ALA A 10 63.23 27.91 2.69
CA ALA A 10 62.38 27.04 1.86
C ALA A 10 61.89 25.86 2.72
N ILE A 11 60.75 26.09 3.40
CA ILE A 11 59.95 25.04 4.05
C ILE A 11 58.94 24.51 3.01
N LEU A 12 58.91 23.18 2.91
CA LEU A 12 57.83 22.29 2.46
C LEU A 12 56.50 22.92 2.02
N VAL A 13 56.04 22.55 0.82
CA VAL A 13 54.60 22.38 0.53
C VAL A 13 54.41 21.13 -0.33
N LEU A 14 54.07 20.00 0.32
CA LEU A 14 53.40 18.89 -0.35
C LEU A 14 51.98 19.34 -0.74
N PRO A 15 51.50 19.12 -1.97
CA PRO A 15 50.10 19.33 -2.28
C PRO A 15 49.30 18.20 -1.66
N LEU A 16 48.51 18.52 -0.64
CA LEU A 16 47.41 17.68 -0.18
C LEU A 16 46.39 17.55 -1.31
N LEU A 17 46.41 16.44 -2.04
CA LEU A 17 45.26 16.01 -2.83
C LEU A 17 44.12 15.66 -1.84
N ALA A 18 43.28 16.65 -1.56
CA ALA A 18 41.99 16.41 -0.93
C ALA A 18 41.08 15.70 -1.96
N ALA A 19 41.10 14.37 -1.94
CA ALA A 19 40.12 13.57 -2.64
C ALA A 19 38.74 13.82 -2.03
N CYS A 20 37.84 14.43 -2.79
CA CYS A 20 36.41 14.49 -2.46
C CYS A 20 35.83 13.06 -2.56
N ALA A 21 35.97 12.27 -1.50
CA ALA A 21 35.19 11.06 -1.34
C ALA A 21 33.75 11.48 -1.04
N SER A 22 32.88 11.40 -2.05
CA SER A 22 31.43 11.46 -1.84
C SER A 22 31.07 10.28 -0.96
N THR A 23 30.77 10.53 0.32
CA THR A 23 30.30 9.50 1.23
C THR A 23 28.97 8.97 0.71
N ALA A 24 28.99 7.80 0.08
CA ALA A 24 27.76 7.07 -0.20
C ALA A 24 27.11 6.77 1.15
N GLN A 25 26.01 7.46 1.45
CA GLN A 25 25.23 7.23 2.65
C GLN A 25 24.84 5.75 2.68
N ALA A 26 25.35 5.00 3.66
CA ALA A 26 24.96 3.61 3.85
C ALA A 26 23.42 3.54 3.96
N PRO A 27 22.76 2.55 3.32
CA PRO A 27 21.32 2.42 3.38
C PRO A 27 20.87 2.37 4.84
N LYS A 28 20.03 3.33 5.25
CA LYS A 28 19.45 3.39 6.59
C LYS A 28 18.74 2.06 6.83
N ALA A 29 19.11 1.35 7.90
CA ALA A 29 18.45 0.10 8.27
C ALA A 29 16.93 0.32 8.32
N PRO A 30 16.12 -0.62 7.80
CA PRO A 30 14.67 -0.45 7.77
C PRO A 30 14.16 -0.21 9.19
N GLU A 31 13.42 0.89 9.35
CA GLU A 31 12.80 1.24 10.62
C GLU A 31 11.76 0.18 10.98
N ILE A 32 11.95 -0.47 12.13
CA ILE A 32 11.09 -1.54 12.62
C ILE A 32 9.90 -0.91 13.33
N VAL A 33 8.69 -1.18 12.85
CA VAL A 33 7.45 -0.74 13.49
C VAL A 33 6.86 -1.90 14.30
N PRO A 34 6.61 -1.73 15.61
CA PRO A 34 6.06 -2.79 16.45
C PRO A 34 4.78 -3.42 15.89
N GLY A 35 4.75 -4.75 15.84
CA GLY A 35 3.64 -5.54 15.29
C GLY A 35 3.62 -5.66 13.76
N TYR A 36 4.57 -5.02 13.07
CA TYR A 36 4.72 -5.04 11.62
C TYR A 36 6.12 -5.47 11.16
N GLU A 37 6.81 -6.22 12.02
CA GLU A 37 8.13 -6.78 11.76
C GLU A 37 8.08 -7.87 10.69
N GLY A 38 9.27 -8.33 10.28
CA GLY A 38 9.38 -9.53 9.45
C GLY A 38 8.98 -10.76 10.25
N ILE A 39 8.20 -11.65 9.65
CA ILE A 39 7.69 -12.87 10.31
C ILE A 39 8.15 -14.09 9.52
N GLN A 40 8.85 -15.02 10.18
CA GLN A 40 9.04 -16.37 9.66
C GLN A 40 7.80 -17.21 9.97
N ASP A 41 7.09 -17.67 8.95
CA ASP A 41 5.88 -18.48 9.08
C ASP A 41 5.98 -19.76 8.25
N GLY A 42 6.51 -20.81 8.88
CA GLY A 42 6.86 -22.05 8.18
C GLY A 42 8.02 -21.81 7.22
N GLU A 43 7.84 -22.17 5.95
CA GLU A 43 8.83 -21.98 4.88
C GLU A 43 8.88 -20.55 4.31
N PHE A 44 7.89 -19.71 4.64
CA PHE A 44 7.77 -18.37 4.09
C PHE A 44 8.26 -17.30 5.06
N PHE A 45 9.13 -16.42 4.57
CA PHE A 45 9.53 -15.21 5.28
C PHE A 45 8.74 -14.00 4.77
N ILE A 46 7.84 -13.48 5.61
CA ILE A 46 7.05 -12.29 5.33
C ILE A 46 7.90 -11.07 5.66
N GLN A 47 8.09 -10.19 4.67
CA GLN A 47 8.87 -8.97 4.86
C GLN A 47 8.19 -8.00 5.84
N PRO A 48 8.96 -7.20 6.59
CA PRO A 48 8.41 -6.13 7.41
C PRO A 48 7.64 -5.13 6.54
N VAL A 49 6.56 -4.57 7.08
CA VAL A 49 5.81 -3.55 6.35
C VAL A 49 6.57 -2.23 6.37
N ALA A 50 6.82 -1.66 5.19
CA ALA A 50 7.55 -0.41 5.09
C ALA A 50 6.82 0.72 5.85
N PRO A 51 7.52 1.54 6.67
CA PRO A 51 6.91 2.59 7.50
C PRO A 51 6.01 3.57 6.74
N LYS A 52 6.30 3.83 5.45
CA LYS A 52 5.48 4.68 4.57
C LYS A 52 4.03 4.21 4.42
N TYR A 53 3.75 2.91 4.63
CA TYR A 53 2.41 2.34 4.58
C TYR A 53 1.72 2.33 5.94
N LEU A 54 2.48 2.55 7.02
CA LEU A 54 2.03 2.46 8.40
C LEU A 54 1.72 3.85 8.98
N THR A 55 1.00 4.66 8.21
CA THR A 55 0.60 6.01 8.63
C THR A 55 -0.44 5.96 9.74
N GLU A 56 -0.72 7.12 10.36
CA GLU A 56 -1.80 7.24 11.34
C GLU A 56 -3.13 6.70 10.77
N GLY A 57 -3.84 5.91 11.58
CA GLY A 57 -5.05 5.20 11.17
C GLY A 57 -4.84 3.98 10.27
N ASN A 58 -3.66 3.77 9.68
CA ASN A 58 -3.34 2.60 8.84
C ASN A 58 -2.48 1.56 9.57
N ARG A 59 -2.75 1.38 10.88
CA ARG A 59 -2.13 0.37 11.74
C ARG A 59 -3.19 -0.25 12.64
N LYS A 60 -2.96 -1.48 13.06
CA LYS A 60 -3.74 -2.18 14.08
C LYS A 60 -3.64 -1.39 15.37
N THR A 61 -4.77 -1.11 15.99
CA THR A 61 -4.82 -0.32 17.21
C THR A 61 -6.03 -0.76 18.02
N GLU A 62 -5.86 -0.89 19.33
CA GLU A 62 -7.00 -1.03 20.23
C GLU A 62 -7.73 0.30 20.37
N VAL A 63 -9.05 0.27 20.23
CA VAL A 63 -9.91 1.46 20.27
C VAL A 63 -11.11 1.21 21.18
N ALA A 64 -11.71 2.28 21.68
CA ALA A 64 -13.04 2.19 22.26
C ALA A 64 -14.05 1.73 21.19
N TYR A 65 -14.99 0.89 21.60
CA TYR A 65 -16.02 0.29 20.75
C TYR A 65 -17.39 0.52 21.38
N ALA A 66 -18.16 1.43 20.78
CA ALA A 66 -19.51 1.79 21.23
C ALA A 66 -20.62 0.97 20.53
N GLY A 67 -20.25 -0.05 19.75
CA GLY A 67 -21.21 -0.90 19.05
C GLY A 67 -21.92 -1.87 20.01
N THR A 68 -22.97 -2.51 19.51
CA THR A 68 -23.81 -3.44 20.29
C THR A 68 -23.43 -4.91 20.09
N GLU A 69 -22.49 -5.18 19.19
CA GLU A 69 -22.02 -6.51 18.87
C GLU A 69 -21.26 -7.13 20.07
N ALA A 70 -21.44 -8.43 20.26
CA ALA A 70 -20.82 -9.15 21.38
C ALA A 70 -19.28 -9.31 21.18
N PRO A 71 -18.50 -9.40 22.28
CA PRO A 71 -17.08 -9.76 22.23
C PRO A 71 -16.82 -11.01 21.37
N GLY A 72 -15.72 -11.00 20.62
CA GLY A 72 -15.37 -12.05 19.65
C GLY A 72 -16.02 -11.90 18.27
N THR A 73 -16.92 -10.94 18.07
CA THR A 73 -17.50 -10.63 16.75
C THR A 73 -16.51 -9.87 15.87
N ILE A 74 -16.47 -10.21 14.57
CA ILE A 74 -15.80 -9.39 13.57
C ILE A 74 -16.81 -8.42 12.96
N VAL A 75 -16.50 -7.12 12.98
CA VAL A 75 -17.30 -6.09 12.32
C VAL A 75 -16.48 -5.46 11.21
N VAL A 76 -16.98 -5.53 9.98
CA VAL A 76 -16.33 -4.96 8.80
C VAL A 76 -17.04 -3.68 8.41
N ASP A 77 -16.30 -2.59 8.41
CA ASP A 77 -16.73 -1.29 7.91
C ASP A 77 -16.02 -0.97 6.59
N ILE A 78 -16.70 -1.28 5.49
CA ILE A 78 -16.14 -1.06 4.14
C ILE A 78 -16.09 0.43 3.75
N PHE A 79 -16.84 1.29 4.44
CA PHE A 79 -16.92 2.73 4.14
C PHE A 79 -15.79 3.48 4.84
N ALA A 80 -15.51 3.15 6.10
CA ALA A 80 -14.34 3.63 6.83
C ALA A 80 -13.04 2.87 6.49
N ARG A 81 -13.15 1.74 5.76
CA ARG A 81 -12.06 0.79 5.49
C ARG A 81 -11.37 0.34 6.77
N LYS A 82 -12.18 -0.12 7.72
CA LYS A 82 -11.75 -0.69 9.00
C LYS A 82 -12.41 -2.03 9.23
N LEU A 83 -11.70 -2.91 9.92
CA LEU A 83 -12.24 -4.14 10.50
C LEU A 83 -12.03 -4.08 12.00
N TYR A 84 -13.02 -4.49 12.77
CA TYR A 84 -13.00 -4.52 14.22
C TYR A 84 -13.14 -5.96 14.69
N LEU A 85 -12.26 -6.42 15.56
CA LEU A 85 -12.50 -7.59 16.39
C LEU A 85 -12.95 -7.06 17.76
N VAL A 86 -14.24 -7.25 18.06
CA VAL A 86 -14.85 -6.74 19.29
C VAL A 86 -14.24 -7.43 20.50
N GLY A 87 -13.76 -6.64 21.46
CA GLY A 87 -13.21 -7.08 22.73
C GLY A 87 -14.20 -6.93 23.87
N GLU A 88 -13.75 -7.23 25.09
CA GLU A 88 -14.50 -6.97 26.31
C GLU A 88 -14.35 -5.51 26.76
N GLY A 89 -15.14 -5.07 27.74
CA GLY A 89 -14.97 -3.75 28.34
C GLY A 89 -15.23 -2.56 27.41
N GLY A 90 -15.97 -2.77 26.31
CA GLY A 90 -16.24 -1.73 25.32
C GLY A 90 -15.02 -1.35 24.49
N THR A 91 -14.12 -2.31 24.21
CA THR A 91 -12.97 -2.12 23.31
C THR A 91 -13.09 -2.97 22.05
N ALA A 92 -12.27 -2.67 21.05
CA ALA A 92 -12.05 -3.53 19.89
C ALA A 92 -10.63 -3.37 19.36
N LEU A 93 -10.08 -4.44 18.80
CA LEU A 93 -8.91 -4.33 17.93
C LEU A 93 -9.36 -3.88 16.54
N ARG A 94 -8.94 -2.68 16.14
CA ARG A 94 -9.23 -2.11 14.83
C ARG A 94 -8.06 -2.36 13.88
N TYR A 95 -8.34 -2.98 12.75
CA TYR A 95 -7.41 -3.26 11.66
C TYR A 95 -7.73 -2.38 10.45
N PRO A 96 -6.72 -1.81 9.76
CA PRO A 96 -6.94 -1.21 8.47
C PRO A 96 -7.20 -2.28 7.41
N ILE A 97 -8.10 -2.00 6.48
CA ILE A 97 -8.39 -2.93 5.38
C ILE A 97 -8.30 -2.24 4.02
N ALA A 98 -8.02 -3.03 2.99
CA ALA A 98 -8.38 -2.66 1.62
C ALA A 98 -9.68 -3.35 1.24
N VAL A 99 -10.51 -2.65 0.46
CA VAL A 99 -11.80 -3.19 -0.01
C VAL A 99 -11.74 -3.30 -1.52
N GLY A 100 -11.88 -4.51 -2.04
CA GLY A 100 -12.03 -4.74 -3.47
C GLY A 100 -13.49 -4.68 -3.93
N ARG A 101 -13.71 -4.76 -5.24
CA ARG A 101 -15.04 -4.63 -5.85
C ARG A 101 -16.02 -5.69 -5.34
N GLU A 102 -15.55 -6.92 -5.18
CA GLU A 102 -16.32 -8.05 -4.67
C GLU A 102 -16.70 -7.86 -3.20
N GLY A 103 -15.87 -7.14 -2.43
CA GLY A 103 -16.17 -6.75 -1.05
C GLY A 103 -17.39 -5.84 -0.90
N LEU A 104 -17.80 -5.15 -1.97
CA LEU A 104 -18.97 -4.26 -1.97
C LEU A 104 -20.30 -5.03 -2.07
N ALA A 105 -20.27 -6.25 -2.61
CA ALA A 105 -21.47 -7.02 -2.93
C ALA A 105 -22.09 -7.68 -1.69
N PHE A 106 -21.28 -8.02 -0.67
CA PHE A 106 -21.79 -8.66 0.53
C PHE A 106 -22.39 -7.63 1.50
N LYS A 107 -23.59 -7.91 2.01
CA LYS A 107 -24.29 -7.11 3.02
C LYS A 107 -24.86 -8.01 4.12
N GLY A 108 -24.87 -7.53 5.35
CA GLY A 108 -25.44 -8.23 6.51
C GLY A 108 -24.43 -9.12 7.23
N THR A 109 -24.89 -10.27 7.74
CA THR A 109 -24.11 -11.12 8.64
C THR A 109 -23.73 -12.48 8.04
N GLY A 110 -22.68 -13.09 8.56
CA GLY A 110 -22.25 -14.44 8.23
C GLY A 110 -21.38 -14.99 9.35
N VAL A 111 -20.85 -16.19 9.17
CA VAL A 111 -19.92 -16.82 10.12
C VAL A 111 -18.66 -17.26 9.42
N ILE A 112 -17.53 -17.29 10.12
CA ILE A 112 -16.31 -17.92 9.62
C ILE A 112 -16.55 -19.43 9.53
N GLY A 113 -16.80 -19.95 8.33
CA GLY A 113 -17.06 -21.38 8.12
C GLY A 113 -15.80 -22.19 7.87
N ARG A 114 -14.73 -21.54 7.42
CA ARG A 114 -13.42 -22.15 7.20
C ARG A 114 -12.32 -21.12 7.37
N ARG A 115 -11.16 -21.57 7.83
CA ARG A 115 -9.93 -20.81 7.86
C ARG A 115 -8.81 -21.57 7.15
N ALA A 116 -7.90 -20.87 6.50
CA ALA A 116 -6.74 -21.48 5.85
C ALA A 116 -5.46 -20.67 6.10
N LYS A 117 -4.35 -21.37 6.33
CA LYS A 117 -2.98 -20.84 6.23
C LYS A 117 -2.49 -21.04 4.81
N TRP A 118 -1.80 -20.05 4.26
CA TRP A 118 -1.26 -20.05 2.88
C TRP A 118 -2.24 -20.66 1.86
N PRO A 119 -3.45 -20.07 1.73
CA PRO A 119 -4.48 -20.61 0.85
C PRO A 119 -4.04 -20.59 -0.61
N SER A 120 -4.48 -21.58 -1.39
CA SER A 120 -4.47 -21.46 -2.85
C SER A 120 -5.47 -20.42 -3.31
N TRP A 121 -5.20 -19.82 -4.47
CA TRP A 121 -6.08 -18.86 -5.11
C TRP A 121 -6.32 -19.22 -6.57
N THR A 122 -7.55 -19.06 -7.03
CA THR A 122 -7.88 -19.22 -8.44
C THR A 122 -8.72 -18.01 -8.87
N PRO A 123 -8.35 -17.30 -9.94
CA PRO A 123 -9.16 -16.22 -10.46
C PRO A 123 -10.52 -16.76 -10.92
N THR A 124 -11.57 -15.95 -10.78
CA THR A 124 -12.88 -16.35 -11.30
C THR A 124 -12.88 -16.34 -12.83
N ALA A 125 -13.75 -17.13 -13.46
CA ALA A 125 -13.91 -17.12 -14.92
C ALA A 125 -14.22 -15.70 -15.45
N ASN A 126 -14.96 -14.89 -14.68
CA ASN A 126 -15.24 -13.50 -15.03
C ASN A 126 -13.98 -12.62 -15.02
N MET A 127 -13.10 -12.80 -14.03
CA MET A 127 -11.82 -12.09 -13.99
C MET A 127 -10.98 -12.42 -15.22
N VAL A 128 -10.80 -13.70 -15.53
CA VAL A 128 -10.04 -14.15 -16.72
C VAL A 128 -10.64 -13.58 -18.02
N ARG A 129 -11.97 -13.59 -18.15
CA ARG A 129 -12.66 -13.06 -19.34
C ARG A 129 -12.54 -11.55 -19.50
N THR A 130 -12.62 -10.80 -18.40
CA THR A 130 -12.67 -9.32 -18.46
C THR A 130 -11.29 -8.66 -18.42
N ARG A 131 -10.29 -9.33 -17.84
CA ARG A 131 -8.90 -8.86 -17.70
C ARG A 131 -7.91 -10.00 -17.97
N PRO A 132 -7.90 -10.56 -19.19
CA PRO A 132 -7.01 -11.67 -19.54
C PRO A 132 -5.53 -11.27 -19.43
N ASP A 133 -5.22 -10.00 -19.69
CA ASP A 133 -3.89 -9.39 -19.51
C ASP A 133 -3.32 -9.60 -18.11
N LEU A 134 -4.18 -9.65 -17.08
CA LEU A 134 -3.78 -9.85 -15.69
C LEU A 134 -3.95 -11.29 -15.19
N TYR A 135 -4.96 -12.01 -15.69
CA TYR A 135 -5.42 -13.25 -15.03
C TYR A 135 -5.28 -14.52 -15.86
N ALA A 136 -5.07 -14.43 -17.18
CA ALA A 136 -5.01 -15.62 -18.03
C ALA A 136 -3.86 -16.57 -17.64
N ALA A 137 -2.69 -16.02 -17.31
CA ALA A 137 -1.54 -16.81 -16.85
C ALA A 137 -1.80 -17.58 -15.54
N TYR A 138 -2.78 -17.13 -14.74
CA TYR A 138 -3.13 -17.72 -13.45
C TYR A 138 -4.43 -18.53 -13.48
N ALA A 139 -4.98 -18.83 -14.66
CA ALA A 139 -6.24 -19.56 -14.77
C ALA A 139 -6.20 -20.97 -14.12
N GLY A 140 -5.02 -21.60 -14.08
CA GLY A 140 -4.78 -22.86 -13.36
C GLY A 140 -4.68 -22.72 -11.83
N GLY A 141 -4.76 -21.49 -11.32
CA GLY A 141 -4.58 -21.17 -9.91
C GLY A 141 -3.13 -20.95 -9.51
N LEU A 142 -2.97 -20.37 -8.33
CA LEU A 142 -1.71 -20.19 -7.63
C LEU A 142 -1.72 -20.99 -6.33
N PRO A 143 -0.64 -21.72 -6.02
CA PRO A 143 -0.48 -22.33 -4.71
C PRO A 143 -0.34 -21.26 -3.62
N GLY A 144 -0.41 -21.67 -2.36
CA GLY A 144 -0.06 -20.79 -1.25
C GLY A 144 1.38 -20.31 -1.35
N GLY A 145 1.62 -19.04 -1.04
CA GLY A 145 2.96 -18.46 -1.03
C GLY A 145 2.96 -16.94 -1.01
N LEU A 146 4.16 -16.34 -1.01
CA LEU A 146 4.36 -14.90 -0.86
C LEU A 146 3.74 -14.07 -2.00
N GLU A 147 3.70 -14.61 -3.21
CA GLU A 147 3.11 -13.96 -4.38
C GLU A 147 1.59 -14.14 -4.49
N ASN A 148 1.00 -15.01 -3.66
CA ASN A 148 -0.43 -15.30 -3.73
C ASN A 148 -1.25 -14.09 -3.26
N PRO A 149 -2.26 -13.63 -4.02
CA PRO A 149 -3.04 -12.44 -3.68
C PRO A 149 -3.92 -12.60 -2.43
N LEU A 150 -4.13 -13.83 -1.94
CA LEU A 150 -4.79 -14.08 -0.66
C LEU A 150 -3.85 -13.96 0.55
N GLY A 151 -2.54 -13.87 0.31
CA GLY A 151 -1.52 -13.71 1.35
C GLY A 151 -1.43 -14.88 2.32
N ALA A 152 -0.98 -14.58 3.54
CA ALA A 152 -0.61 -15.60 4.53
C ALA A 152 -1.81 -16.35 5.13
N ARG A 153 -2.98 -15.72 5.25
CA ARG A 153 -4.18 -16.28 5.87
C ARG A 153 -5.44 -15.89 5.10
N ALA A 154 -6.45 -16.75 5.11
CA ALA A 154 -7.80 -16.42 4.67
C ALA A 154 -8.86 -16.99 5.61
N LEU A 155 -9.88 -16.17 5.88
CA LEU A 155 -11.11 -16.52 6.57
C LEU A 155 -12.24 -16.51 5.54
N TYR A 156 -12.94 -17.64 5.42
CA TYR A 156 -13.99 -17.84 4.43
C TYR A 156 -15.34 -17.68 5.11
N LEU A 157 -16.14 -16.75 4.58
CA LEU A 157 -17.41 -16.40 5.18
C LEU A 157 -18.54 -17.26 4.62
N TYR A 158 -19.32 -17.84 5.53
CA TYR A 158 -20.45 -18.71 5.23
C TYR A 158 -21.76 -18.09 5.71
N ARG A 159 -22.86 -18.38 5.02
CA ARG A 159 -24.22 -18.02 5.43
C ARG A 159 -25.15 -19.19 5.14
N GLY A 160 -25.89 -19.65 6.15
CA GLY A 160 -26.80 -20.80 6.00
C GLY A 160 -26.08 -22.07 5.50
N GLY A 161 -24.85 -22.31 5.96
CA GLY A 161 -24.03 -23.47 5.56
C GLY A 161 -23.39 -23.39 4.17
N ARG A 162 -23.53 -22.27 3.45
CA ARG A 162 -22.95 -22.09 2.10
C ARG A 162 -21.84 -21.05 2.10
N ASP A 163 -20.77 -21.31 1.34
CA ASP A 163 -19.71 -20.33 1.09
C ASP A 163 -20.30 -19.13 0.32
N THR A 164 -20.07 -17.94 0.85
CA THR A 164 -20.55 -16.68 0.27
C THR A 164 -19.59 -16.12 -0.78
N MET A 165 -18.42 -16.75 -0.95
CA MET A 165 -17.29 -16.26 -1.72
C MET A 165 -16.70 -14.94 -1.16
N PHE A 166 -17.19 -14.45 -0.02
CA PHE A 166 -16.61 -13.34 0.69
C PHE A 166 -15.47 -13.82 1.60
N ARG A 167 -14.34 -13.12 1.55
CA ARG A 167 -13.11 -13.52 2.24
C ARG A 167 -12.51 -12.33 2.97
N ILE A 168 -12.01 -12.59 4.16
CA ILE A 168 -11.10 -11.69 4.88
C ILE A 168 -9.73 -12.35 4.80
N HIS A 169 -8.76 -11.70 4.16
CA HIS A 169 -7.49 -12.35 3.84
C HIS A 169 -6.30 -11.40 3.90
N GLY A 170 -5.09 -11.96 3.88
CA GLY A 170 -3.83 -11.20 3.76
C GLY A 170 -3.64 -10.61 2.37
N THR A 171 -2.43 -10.16 2.04
CA THR A 171 -2.13 -9.64 0.71
C THR A 171 -0.64 -9.75 0.42
N SER A 172 -0.26 -10.02 -0.82
CA SER A 172 1.11 -9.85 -1.29
C SER A 172 1.47 -8.37 -1.50
N ASP A 173 0.46 -7.52 -1.72
CA ASP A 173 0.62 -6.08 -1.91
C ASP A 173 0.24 -5.29 -0.66
N ALA A 174 1.22 -5.03 0.20
CA ALA A 174 1.06 -4.22 1.40
C ALA A 174 0.68 -2.75 1.11
N ALA A 175 1.03 -2.23 -0.07
CA ALA A 175 0.70 -0.84 -0.44
C ALA A 175 -0.81 -0.63 -0.66
N SER A 176 -1.55 -1.71 -0.91
CA SER A 176 -3.00 -1.65 -1.12
C SER A 176 -3.82 -1.36 0.15
N ILE A 177 -3.28 -1.57 1.35
CA ILE A 177 -4.03 -1.45 2.60
C ILE A 177 -4.36 0.01 2.91
N GLY A 178 -5.64 0.28 3.21
CA GLY A 178 -6.20 1.62 3.38
C GLY A 178 -6.82 2.21 2.10
N TYR A 179 -6.72 1.50 0.97
CA TYR A 179 -7.21 1.94 -0.34
C TYR A 179 -8.40 1.11 -0.85
N ALA A 180 -9.09 1.63 -1.86
CA ALA A 180 -9.99 0.80 -2.67
C ALA A 180 -9.15 0.04 -3.70
N THR A 181 -9.48 -1.22 -3.93
CA THR A 181 -8.78 -2.07 -4.90
C THR A 181 -9.71 -2.53 -6.01
N SER A 182 -9.15 -2.91 -7.16
CA SER A 182 -9.92 -3.31 -8.34
C SER A 182 -10.57 -4.70 -8.23
N ALA A 183 -10.06 -5.56 -7.34
CA ALA A 183 -10.47 -6.94 -7.19
C ALA A 183 -10.24 -7.47 -5.77
N GLY A 184 -10.96 -8.51 -5.38
CA GLY A 184 -10.89 -9.16 -4.07
C GLY A 184 -11.94 -8.64 -3.07
N CYS A 185 -12.02 -9.31 -1.92
CA CYS A 185 -12.97 -8.98 -0.86
C CYS A 185 -12.35 -7.99 0.12
N ILE A 186 -11.90 -8.46 1.29
CA ILE A 186 -11.30 -7.65 2.34
C ILE A 186 -9.85 -8.07 2.54
N ARG A 187 -8.91 -7.15 2.32
CA ARG A 187 -7.48 -7.38 2.46
C ARG A 187 -6.95 -6.76 3.75
N LEU A 188 -6.04 -7.45 4.40
CA LEU A 188 -5.28 -7.04 5.58
C LEU A 188 -3.79 -7.12 5.25
N PHE A 189 -2.94 -6.40 5.99
CA PHE A 189 -1.52 -6.74 6.04
C PHE A 189 -1.37 -8.21 6.47
N ASN A 190 -0.34 -8.92 6.01
CA ASN A 190 -0.17 -10.33 6.38
C ASN A 190 0.00 -10.51 7.90
N GLN A 191 0.70 -9.58 8.57
CA GLN A 191 0.84 -9.53 10.02
C GLN A 191 -0.52 -9.45 10.73
N ASP A 192 -1.40 -8.58 10.22
CA ASP A 192 -2.76 -8.41 10.73
C ASP A 192 -3.66 -9.60 10.42
N ALA A 193 -3.52 -10.21 9.25
CA ALA A 193 -4.25 -11.42 8.87
C ALA A 193 -3.85 -12.62 9.75
N ILE A 194 -2.57 -12.76 10.08
CA ILE A 194 -2.05 -13.78 11.01
C ILE A 194 -2.60 -13.55 12.42
N ASP A 195 -2.54 -12.31 12.92
CA ASP A 195 -3.08 -11.96 14.23
C ASP A 195 -4.58 -12.26 14.32
N LEU A 196 -5.38 -11.80 13.35
CA LEU A 196 -6.82 -12.05 13.33
C LEU A 196 -7.14 -13.54 13.25
N TYR A 197 -6.47 -14.28 12.36
CA TYR A 197 -6.64 -15.72 12.18
C TYR A 197 -6.44 -16.50 13.49
N ASN A 198 -5.42 -16.13 14.27
CA ASN A 198 -5.08 -16.82 15.51
C ASN A 198 -6.08 -16.52 16.64
N ARG A 199 -6.82 -15.42 16.55
CA ARG A 199 -7.81 -15.01 17.57
C ARG A 199 -9.20 -15.56 17.33
N VAL A 200 -9.58 -15.80 16.08
CA VAL A 200 -10.98 -16.10 15.73
C VAL A 200 -11.15 -17.58 15.37
N PRO A 201 -11.97 -18.36 16.11
CA PRO A 201 -12.30 -19.73 15.73
C PRO A 201 -13.26 -19.81 14.54
N ASP A 202 -13.50 -21.03 14.07
CA ASP A 202 -14.64 -21.27 13.17
C ASP A 202 -15.95 -21.02 13.94
N GLY A 203 -16.98 -20.54 13.24
CA GLY A 203 -18.23 -20.10 13.83
C GLY A 203 -18.25 -18.64 14.29
N THR A 204 -17.11 -17.93 14.30
CA THR A 204 -17.07 -16.50 14.64
C THR A 204 -18.03 -15.70 13.76
N LEU A 205 -18.89 -14.91 14.41
CA LEU A 205 -19.83 -14.02 13.72
C LEU A 205 -19.08 -12.90 13.01
N VAL A 206 -19.51 -12.61 11.79
CA VAL A 206 -19.07 -11.44 11.01
C VAL A 206 -20.27 -10.60 10.63
N LYS A 207 -20.19 -9.30 10.88
CA LYS A 207 -21.18 -8.31 10.45
C LYS A 207 -20.52 -7.30 9.53
N VAL A 208 -21.10 -7.09 8.34
CA VAL A 208 -20.70 -5.98 7.46
C VAL A 208 -21.67 -4.83 7.67
N ARG A 209 -21.14 -3.67 8.10
CA ARG A 209 -21.94 -2.47 8.37
C ARG A 209 -22.59 -1.94 7.10
N THR A 210 -23.80 -1.42 7.27
CA THR A 210 -24.43 -0.51 6.32
C THR A 210 -23.77 0.87 6.37
N GLU A 211 -24.03 1.71 5.37
CA GLU A 211 -23.50 3.08 5.35
C GLU A 211 -24.01 3.91 6.53
N ALA A 212 -25.31 3.77 6.87
CA ALA A 212 -25.91 4.47 8.00
C ALA A 212 -25.25 4.07 9.33
N GLU A 213 -24.99 2.77 9.55
CA GLU A 213 -24.26 2.31 10.73
C GLU A 213 -22.81 2.82 10.74
N SER A 214 -22.13 2.85 9.58
CA SER A 214 -20.78 3.40 9.48
C SER A 214 -20.76 4.88 9.86
N ILE A 215 -21.69 5.68 9.32
CA ILE A 215 -21.80 7.11 9.67
C ILE A 215 -22.10 7.31 11.15
N ALA A 216 -22.97 6.49 11.74
CA ALA A 216 -23.29 6.58 13.16
C ALA A 216 -22.08 6.26 14.05
N MET A 217 -21.22 5.32 13.64
CA MET A 217 -20.09 4.83 14.44
C MET A 217 -18.78 5.60 14.20
N GLU A 218 -18.48 5.94 12.95
CA GLU A 218 -17.21 6.52 12.52
C GLU A 218 -17.34 7.98 12.05
N GLY A 219 -18.57 8.47 11.92
CA GLY A 219 -18.84 9.73 11.23
C GLY A 219 -18.69 9.62 9.71
N ARG A 220 -18.94 10.73 9.02
CA ARG A 220 -18.75 10.80 7.56
C ARG A 220 -17.26 10.65 7.22
N GLN A 221 -17.00 9.95 6.13
CA GLN A 221 -15.65 9.67 5.66
C GLN A 221 -15.41 10.36 4.31
N MET A 222 -14.17 10.78 4.09
CA MET A 222 -13.73 11.39 2.84
C MET A 222 -12.43 10.75 2.34
N LYS A 223 -12.15 10.87 1.04
CA LYS A 223 -10.84 10.51 0.49
C LYS A 223 -9.88 11.67 0.64
N ASP A 224 -8.71 11.43 1.20
CA ASP A 224 -7.58 12.37 1.18
C ASP A 224 -7.01 12.54 -0.25
N ALA A 225 -6.01 13.41 -0.41
CA ALA A 225 -5.35 13.68 -1.69
C ALA A 225 -4.69 12.44 -2.33
N PHE A 226 -4.46 11.39 -1.54
CA PHE A 226 -3.82 10.14 -1.96
C PHE A 226 -4.85 9.01 -2.17
N GLY A 227 -6.13 9.22 -1.84
CA GLY A 227 -7.21 8.24 -2.00
C GLY A 227 -7.48 7.35 -0.78
N ARG A 228 -6.85 7.62 0.37
CA ARG A 228 -7.12 6.93 1.66
C ARG A 228 -8.40 7.46 2.28
N MET A 229 -9.13 6.59 3.00
CA MET A 229 -10.28 7.04 3.79
C MET A 229 -9.82 7.67 5.08
N VAL A 230 -10.31 8.89 5.33
CA VAL A 230 -10.10 9.64 6.57
C VAL A 230 -11.43 10.26 7.02
N PRO A 231 -11.61 10.55 8.31
CA PRO A 231 -12.80 11.26 8.80
C PRO A 231 -12.97 12.62 8.10
N GLU A 232 -14.21 12.98 7.76
CA GLU A 232 -14.56 14.24 7.11
C GLU A 232 -14.59 15.40 8.12
N THR A 233 -13.40 15.81 8.58
CA THR A 233 -13.24 16.95 9.51
C THR A 233 -12.70 18.19 8.78
N PRO A 234 -12.92 19.41 9.32
CA PRO A 234 -12.35 20.63 8.76
C PRO A 234 -10.82 20.56 8.57
N GLU A 235 -10.11 19.90 9.49
CA GLU A 235 -8.65 19.72 9.42
C GLU A 235 -8.26 18.84 8.23
N ASN A 236 -8.96 17.72 8.02
CA ASN A 236 -8.71 16.80 6.91
C ASN A 236 -9.09 17.40 5.55
N ILE A 237 -10.16 18.18 5.50
CA ILE A 237 -10.55 18.95 4.30
C ILE A 237 -9.45 19.96 3.95
N ALA A 238 -9.00 20.75 4.92
CA ALA A 238 -7.93 21.72 4.70
C ALA A 238 -6.60 21.04 4.33
N LYS A 239 -6.29 19.90 4.96
CA LYS A 239 -5.11 19.10 4.63
C LYS A 239 -5.15 18.57 3.21
N LYS A 240 -6.29 18.01 2.77
CA LYS A 240 -6.48 17.54 1.40
C LYS A 240 -6.22 18.65 0.39
N ALA A 241 -6.82 19.83 0.58
CA ALA A 241 -6.64 20.96 -0.33
C ALA A 241 -5.17 21.40 -0.44
N ARG A 242 -4.45 21.43 0.70
CA ARG A 242 -3.00 21.71 0.72
C ARG A 242 -2.20 20.65 -0.04
N ASP A 243 -2.47 19.37 0.23
CA ASP A 243 -1.75 18.26 -0.38
C ASP A 243 -2.00 18.21 -1.91
N GLU A 244 -3.24 18.43 -2.36
CA GLU A 244 -3.59 18.52 -3.78
C GLU A 244 -2.85 19.66 -4.49
N ALA A 245 -2.74 20.84 -3.84
CA ALA A 245 -1.98 21.95 -4.39
C ALA A 245 -0.48 21.64 -4.50
N LEU A 246 0.09 20.93 -3.52
CA LEU A 246 1.49 20.49 -3.56
C LEU A 246 1.73 19.47 -4.66
N ILE A 247 0.82 18.50 -4.82
CA ILE A 247 0.87 17.50 -5.90
C ILE A 247 0.80 18.21 -7.25
N ALA A 248 -0.16 19.10 -7.46
CA ALA A 248 -0.30 19.84 -8.71
C ALA A 248 0.96 20.67 -9.04
N LYS A 249 1.56 21.32 -8.03
CA LYS A 249 2.81 22.07 -8.19
C LYS A 249 3.98 21.16 -8.56
N LYS A 250 4.10 19.99 -7.92
CA LYS A 250 5.12 18.99 -8.24
C LYS A 250 4.94 18.45 -9.65
N ASP A 251 3.72 18.07 -10.03
CA ASP A 251 3.43 17.54 -11.35
C ASP A 251 3.72 18.57 -12.45
N ALA A 252 3.40 19.85 -12.21
CA ALA A 252 3.74 20.93 -13.14
C ALA A 252 5.26 21.08 -13.29
N LYS A 253 6.01 21.01 -12.20
CA LYS A 253 7.47 21.04 -12.22
C LYS A 253 8.05 19.82 -12.95
N ASP A 254 7.53 18.63 -12.69
CA ASP A 254 8.02 17.39 -13.29
C ASP A 254 7.69 17.34 -14.79
N ARG A 255 6.53 17.83 -15.22
CA ARG A 255 6.22 18.03 -16.66
C ARG A 255 7.15 19.02 -17.32
N ALA A 256 7.36 20.19 -16.73
CA ALA A 256 8.29 21.19 -17.29
C ALA A 256 9.73 20.65 -17.36
N ALA A 257 10.17 19.90 -16.34
CA ALA A 257 11.47 19.24 -16.35
C ALA A 257 11.56 18.18 -17.47
N THR A 258 10.49 17.41 -17.70
CA THR A 258 10.40 16.41 -18.77
C THR A 258 10.47 17.06 -20.15
N GLU A 259 9.74 18.16 -20.36
CA GLU A 259 9.79 18.93 -21.61
C GLU A 259 11.19 19.50 -21.89
N VAL A 260 11.84 20.06 -20.86
CA VAL A 260 13.22 20.56 -20.98
C VAL A 260 14.21 19.43 -21.27
N ALA A 261 14.06 18.28 -20.62
CA ALA A 261 14.89 17.10 -20.85
C ALA A 261 14.73 16.57 -22.28
N GLU A 262 13.49 16.51 -22.77
CA GLU A 262 13.18 16.06 -24.13
C GLU A 262 13.74 17.02 -25.18
N LYS A 263 13.58 18.34 -24.98
CA LYS A 263 14.19 19.35 -25.87
C LYS A 263 15.71 19.23 -25.92
N LYS A 264 16.36 18.99 -24.77
CA LYS A 264 17.82 18.78 -24.70
C LYS A 264 18.24 17.50 -25.43
N ARG A 265 17.46 16.42 -25.30
CA ARG A 265 17.67 15.14 -25.98
C ARG A 265 17.64 15.30 -27.50
N LEU A 266 16.55 15.88 -28.02
CA LEU A 266 16.39 16.12 -29.46
C LEU A 266 17.49 17.02 -30.01
N ALA A 267 17.86 18.09 -29.31
CA ALA A 267 18.96 18.96 -29.72
C ALA A 267 20.32 18.22 -29.75
N ALA A 268 20.55 17.25 -28.86
CA ALA A 268 21.76 16.43 -28.87
C ALA A 268 21.80 15.44 -30.03
N CYS A 269 20.66 14.85 -30.41
CA CYS A 269 20.55 13.98 -31.58
C CYS A 269 20.73 14.75 -32.88
N ALA A 270 20.11 15.92 -33.01
CA ALA A 270 20.29 16.79 -34.17
C ALA A 270 21.77 17.16 -34.38
N ARG A 271 22.51 17.46 -33.31
CA ARG A 271 23.97 17.71 -33.37
C ARG A 271 24.79 16.50 -33.83
N ARG A 272 24.24 15.29 -33.72
CA ARG A 272 24.87 14.02 -34.13
C ARG A 272 24.34 13.50 -35.48
N GLY A 273 23.45 14.24 -36.14
CA GLY A 273 22.82 13.82 -37.39
C GLY A 273 21.89 12.61 -37.23
N ILE A 274 21.33 12.42 -36.03
CA ILE A 274 20.36 11.35 -35.74
C ILE A 274 18.96 11.95 -35.89
N GLU A 275 18.13 11.34 -36.74
CA GLU A 275 16.73 11.72 -36.94
C GLU A 275 15.92 11.54 -35.64
N VAL A 276 14.79 12.24 -35.54
CA VAL A 276 13.99 12.29 -34.30
C VAL A 276 13.50 10.89 -33.90
N GLU A 277 13.09 10.10 -34.88
CA GLU A 277 12.55 8.74 -34.75
C GLU A 277 13.62 7.75 -34.26
N ASP A 278 14.88 7.98 -34.63
CA ASP A 278 16.03 7.16 -34.25
C ASP A 278 16.77 7.69 -33.02
N CYS A 279 16.35 8.85 -32.50
CA CYS A 279 16.95 9.46 -31.33
C CYS A 279 16.65 8.59 -30.10
N PRO A 280 17.66 8.06 -29.40
CA PRO A 280 17.43 7.15 -28.28
C PRO A 280 16.70 7.86 -27.14
N HIS A 281 15.64 7.24 -26.64
CA HIS A 281 15.00 7.66 -25.39
C HIS A 281 15.80 7.11 -24.20
N PRO A 282 15.89 7.85 -23.08
CA PRO A 282 16.38 7.29 -21.84
C PRO A 282 15.54 6.05 -21.52
N GLN A 283 16.17 4.90 -21.32
CA GLN A 283 15.46 3.73 -20.81
C GLN A 283 14.88 4.13 -19.45
N LEU A 284 13.55 4.13 -19.36
CA LEU A 284 12.89 4.14 -18.07
C LEU A 284 13.37 2.87 -17.37
N THR A 285 14.21 3.00 -16.35
CA THR A 285 14.49 1.86 -15.46
C THR A 285 13.14 1.50 -14.84
N GLU A 286 12.52 0.42 -15.31
CA GLU A 286 11.33 -0.16 -14.73
C GLU A 286 11.66 -0.68 -13.33
N THR A 287 11.70 0.20 -12.34
CA THR A 287 11.27 -0.17 -11.00
C THR A 287 9.75 -0.20 -11.05
N SER A 288 9.21 -1.35 -11.45
CA SER A 288 7.80 -1.65 -11.45
C SER A 288 7.19 -1.36 -10.07
N VAL A 289 6.49 -0.24 -9.96
CA VAL A 289 5.40 -0.08 -8.99
C VAL A 289 4.15 0.06 -9.83
N THR A 290 3.49 -1.07 -10.05
CA THR A 290 2.16 -1.14 -10.64
C THR A 290 1.17 -0.52 -9.65
N VAL A 291 1.13 0.81 -9.58
CA VAL A 291 0.00 1.51 -8.96
C VAL A 291 -1.17 1.32 -9.90
N GLY A 292 -2.16 0.54 -9.45
CA GLY A 292 -3.41 0.32 -10.17
C GLY A 292 -3.98 1.65 -10.66
N THR A 293 -4.01 1.83 -11.97
CA THR A 293 -4.64 2.95 -12.65
C THR A 293 -6.12 2.99 -12.26
N ALA A 294 -6.49 3.92 -11.39
CA ALA A 294 -7.84 4.44 -11.34
C ALA A 294 -8.09 5.15 -12.68
N GLY A 295 -9.02 4.62 -13.47
CA GLY A 295 -9.39 5.16 -14.77
C GLY A 295 -9.77 6.63 -14.68
N ARG A 296 -9.04 7.46 -15.43
CA ARG A 296 -9.44 8.81 -15.78
C ARG A 296 -10.52 8.67 -16.86
N THR A 297 -11.78 8.88 -16.49
CA THR A 297 -12.88 9.09 -17.43
C THR A 297 -12.59 10.34 -18.26
N THR A 298 -12.36 10.18 -19.56
CA THR A 298 -12.49 11.27 -20.53
C THR A 298 -13.90 11.22 -21.11
N ASN A 299 -14.72 12.22 -20.78
CA ASN A 299 -15.86 12.59 -21.60
C ASN A 299 -15.33 13.28 -22.85
N GLY A 300 -15.86 12.89 -24.01
CA GLY A 300 -15.56 13.43 -25.33
C GLY A 300 -16.12 12.49 -26.38
#